data_AF-A0A1G6L5G6-F1
#
_entry.id   AF-A0A1G6L5G6-F1
#
_cell.length_a   1.000
_cell.length_b   1.000
_cell.length_c   1.000
_cell.angle_alpha   90.00
_cell.angle_beta   90.00
_cell.angle_gamma   90.00
#
_symmetry.space_group_name_H-M   'P 1'
#
loop_
_entity.id
_entity.type
_entity.pdbx_description
1 polymer ?
#
loop_
_entity_poly.entity_id
_entity_poly.type
_entity_poly.pdbx_seq_one_letter_code
_entity_poly.pdbx_strand_id
1 'polypeptide(L)'
;MKCLVLLTLFVVHSRIAGAQTGDDIVRAYKISLSYGQQDICLTEYRNSRYAGTYTAVFYKGKATSGNGLKRLWNRFGPGGNKEILKTKNIPSDTVRQVMNLLEKAGIATIKDCQSDSACRSIGFLDEDGVTFHIKTGTPERTCSFDAIAPLGSGPREKNPIRLQAQELLTIADKFIDLKKHHKMLMDQLSGGRFYYHAGNGYAYFGHRGNKTTN
;
A
#
# COMPACT_ATOMS: atom_id res chain seq x y z
N MET A 1 -7.70 20.15 13.89
CA MET A 1 -7.41 19.15 14.95
C MET A 1 -8.01 17.78 14.61
N LYS A 2 -7.58 17.13 13.51
CA LYS A 2 -8.07 15.80 13.11
C LYS A 2 -6.95 14.81 12.72
N CYS A 3 -5.68 15.20 12.80
CA CYS A 3 -4.53 14.30 12.57
C CYS A 3 -4.15 13.44 13.79
N LEU A 4 -4.74 13.65 14.97
CA LEU A 4 -4.35 12.92 16.19
C LEU A 4 -5.04 11.55 16.35
N VAL A 5 -6.02 11.22 15.50
CA VAL A 5 -6.87 10.02 15.68
C VAL A 5 -6.44 8.84 14.79
N LEU A 6 -5.56 9.05 13.79
CA LEU A 6 -5.05 7.96 12.96
C LEU A 6 -3.81 7.26 13.54
N LEU A 7 -3.16 7.82 14.57
CA LEU A 7 -2.01 7.18 15.23
C LEU A 7 -2.41 6.14 16.30
N THR A 8 -3.66 6.13 16.75
CA THR A 8 -4.15 5.15 17.76
C THR A 8 -4.44 3.77 17.19
N LEU A 9 -4.45 3.59 15.87
CA LEU A 9 -4.59 2.28 15.23
C LEU A 9 -3.28 1.48 15.14
N PHE A 10 -2.16 2.05 15.59
CA PHE A 10 -0.89 1.31 15.73
C PHE A 10 -0.83 0.39 16.97
N VAL A 11 -1.76 0.52 17.93
CA VAL A 11 -1.68 -0.19 19.23
C VAL A 11 -2.74 -1.29 19.42
N VAL A 12 -3.80 -1.34 18.61
CA VAL A 12 -4.93 -2.25 18.90
C VAL A 12 -4.79 -3.64 18.24
N HIS A 13 -4.02 -3.78 17.15
CA HIS A 13 -3.81 -5.09 16.52
C HIS A 13 -2.62 -5.89 17.09
N SER A 14 -1.86 -5.33 18.04
CA SER A 14 -0.76 -6.01 18.74
C SER A 14 -1.19 -6.73 20.02
N ARG A 15 -2.50 -6.82 20.32
CA ARG A 15 -3.01 -7.41 21.58
C ARG A 15 -3.43 -8.88 21.51
N ILE A 16 -3.16 -9.60 20.42
CA ILE A 16 -3.36 -11.06 20.36
C ILE A 16 -2.06 -11.74 19.92
N ALA A 17 -1.03 -11.59 20.75
CA ALA A 17 0.05 -12.54 21.03
C ALA A 17 1.24 -11.78 21.64
N GLY A 18 1.31 -11.73 22.97
CA GLY A 18 2.50 -11.31 23.70
C GLY A 18 2.68 -9.80 23.87
N ALA A 19 2.61 -9.35 25.11
CA ALA A 19 3.02 -8.04 25.53
C ALA A 19 4.50 -7.77 25.19
N GLN A 20 4.77 -6.83 24.28
CA GLN A 20 6.05 -6.10 24.17
C GLN A 20 5.78 -4.65 23.76
N THR A 21 5.22 -3.88 24.69
CA THR A 21 5.31 -2.41 24.67
C THR A 21 6.76 -2.04 25.01
N GLY A 22 7.61 -1.85 24.00
CA GLY A 22 8.99 -1.41 24.21
C GLY A 22 10.03 -1.81 23.16
N ASP A 23 9.66 -2.27 21.96
CA ASP A 23 10.65 -2.50 20.91
C ASP A 23 11.01 -1.16 20.24
N ASP A 24 12.15 -0.57 20.64
CA ASP A 24 12.75 0.60 19.97
C ASP A 24 12.96 0.28 18.48
N ILE A 25 12.21 0.97 17.63
CA ILE A 25 12.32 0.87 16.17
C ILE A 25 13.68 1.44 15.74
N VAL A 26 14.51 0.64 15.07
CA VAL A 26 15.78 1.08 14.47
C VAL A 26 15.50 1.83 13.19
N ARG A 27 14.70 1.22 12.32
CA ARG A 27 14.21 1.83 11.10
C ARG A 27 12.88 1.25 10.67
N ALA A 28 12.08 2.08 10.00
CA ALA A 28 10.82 1.68 9.39
C ALA A 28 10.63 2.37 8.04
N TYR A 29 10.08 1.62 7.09
CA TYR A 29 9.69 2.10 5.78
C TYR A 29 8.22 1.79 5.56
N LYS A 30 7.46 2.79 5.12
CA LYS A 30 6.12 2.58 4.59
C LYS A 30 6.10 3.00 3.12
N ILE A 31 5.64 2.11 2.26
CA ILE A 31 5.41 2.38 0.84
C ILE A 31 3.92 2.32 0.62
N SER A 32 3.30 3.49 0.43
CA SER A 32 1.88 3.65 0.15
C SER A 32 1.70 3.70 -1.37
N LEU A 33 0.82 2.86 -1.92
CA LEU A 33 0.50 2.76 -3.34
C LEU A 33 -0.95 3.21 -3.56
N SER A 34 -1.22 3.78 -4.72
CA SER A 34 -2.55 4.29 -5.10
C SER A 34 -3.12 5.23 -4.01
N TYR A 35 -2.28 6.15 -3.53
CA TYR A 35 -2.59 7.08 -2.43
C TYR A 35 -3.07 6.43 -1.13
N GLY A 36 -2.46 5.29 -0.74
CA GLY A 36 -2.71 4.63 0.54
C GLY A 36 -3.84 3.60 0.52
N GLN A 37 -4.29 3.21 -0.68
CA GLN A 37 -5.22 2.09 -0.85
C GLN A 37 -4.51 0.74 -0.67
N GLN A 38 -3.20 0.72 -0.87
CA GLN A 38 -2.34 -0.40 -0.52
C GLN A 38 -1.11 0.12 0.20
N ASP A 39 -0.74 -0.54 1.29
CA ASP A 39 0.39 -0.14 2.12
C ASP A 39 1.32 -1.33 2.36
N ILE A 40 2.61 -1.12 2.14
CA ILE A 40 3.68 -2.00 2.57
C ILE A 40 4.34 -1.35 3.78
N CYS A 41 4.28 -1.99 4.94
CA CYS A 41 5.01 -1.56 6.13
C CYS A 41 6.15 -2.54 6.39
N LEU A 42 7.36 -2.03 6.60
CA LEU A 42 8.56 -2.79 6.93
C LEU A 42 9.20 -2.16 8.16
N THR A 43 9.57 -2.95 9.15
CA THR A 43 10.11 -2.46 10.42
C THR A 43 11.20 -3.38 10.93
N GLU A 44 12.30 -2.75 11.35
CA GLU A 44 13.40 -3.36 12.08
C GLU A 44 13.43 -2.84 13.51
N TYR A 45 13.53 -3.75 14.46
CA TYR A 45 13.61 -3.47 15.89
C TYR A 45 15.04 -3.67 16.41
N ARG A 46 15.39 -3.05 17.54
CA ARG A 46 16.76 -3.11 18.12
C ARG A 46 17.27 -4.54 18.38
N ASN A 47 16.38 -5.48 18.64
CA ASN A 47 16.69 -6.89 18.86
C ASN A 47 16.90 -7.68 17.55
N SER A 48 17.16 -6.98 16.43
CA SER A 48 17.31 -7.56 15.09
C SER A 48 16.09 -8.35 14.62
N ARG A 49 14.91 -8.11 15.20
CA ARG A 49 13.66 -8.64 14.68
C ARG A 49 13.16 -7.78 13.53
N TYR A 50 12.55 -8.45 12.57
CA TYR A 50 11.92 -7.83 11.41
C TYR A 50 10.45 -8.19 11.36
N ALA A 51 9.60 -7.18 11.15
CA ALA A 51 8.18 -7.34 10.92
C ALA A 51 7.76 -6.55 9.69
N GLY A 52 6.82 -7.10 8.94
CA GLY A 52 6.26 -6.39 7.81
C GLY A 52 4.86 -6.87 7.48
N THR A 53 4.10 -5.96 6.87
CA THR A 53 2.72 -6.19 6.51
C THR A 53 2.43 -5.59 5.15
N TYR A 54 1.63 -6.29 4.36
CA TYR A 54 0.94 -5.74 3.20
C TYR A 54 -0.53 -5.58 3.55
N THR A 55 -1.05 -4.37 3.39
CA THR A 55 -2.44 -4.01 3.69
C THR A 55 -3.10 -3.48 2.42
N ALA A 56 -4.36 -3.84 2.20
CA ALA A 56 -5.16 -3.29 1.11
C ALA A 56 -6.57 -2.94 1.60
N VAL A 57 -7.11 -1.86 1.04
CA VAL A 57 -8.47 -1.39 1.30
C VAL A 57 -9.40 -1.89 0.20
N PHE A 58 -10.50 -2.52 0.61
CA PHE A 58 -11.59 -2.94 -0.26
C PHE A 58 -12.90 -2.34 0.21
N TYR A 59 -13.88 -2.29 -0.68
CA TYR A 59 -15.20 -1.76 -0.38
C TYR A 59 -16.26 -2.76 -0.80
N LYS A 60 -17.21 -3.07 0.08
CA LYS A 60 -18.32 -3.95 -0.26
C LYS A 60 -19.38 -3.19 -1.04
N GLY A 61 -19.62 -3.60 -2.29
CA GLY A 61 -20.70 -3.07 -3.11
C GLY A 61 -22.06 -3.64 -2.71
N LYS A 62 -23.14 -2.90 -2.98
CA LYS A 62 -24.51 -3.39 -2.78
C LYS A 62 -24.91 -4.39 -3.86
N ALA A 63 -25.62 -5.44 -3.46
CA ALA A 63 -26.33 -6.29 -4.41
C ALA A 63 -27.44 -5.47 -5.06
N THR A 64 -27.40 -5.31 -6.38
CA THR A 64 -28.42 -4.57 -7.13
C THR A 64 -29.64 -5.45 -7.37
N SER A 65 -30.60 -5.47 -6.44
CA SER A 65 -31.98 -5.87 -6.72
C SER A 65 -32.76 -4.62 -7.19
N GLY A 66 -32.97 -4.49 -8.50
CA GLY A 66 -33.74 -3.39 -9.07
C GLY A 66 -33.65 -3.32 -10.60
N ASN A 67 -34.67 -2.69 -11.22
CA ASN A 67 -34.87 -2.57 -12.67
C ASN A 67 -33.63 -2.02 -13.41
N GLY A 68 -33.50 -2.36 -14.69
CA GLY A 68 -32.29 -2.24 -15.53
C GLY A 68 -31.54 -0.89 -15.45
N LEU A 69 -32.22 0.24 -15.29
CA LEU A 69 -31.58 1.55 -15.10
C LEU A 69 -30.89 1.71 -13.73
N LYS A 70 -31.49 1.24 -12.63
CA LYS A 70 -30.86 1.28 -11.29
C LYS A 70 -29.63 0.37 -11.21
N ARG A 71 -29.61 -0.71 -12.00
CA ARG A 71 -28.45 -1.58 -12.20
C ARG A 71 -27.31 -0.87 -12.95
N LEU A 72 -27.63 0.02 -13.88
CA LEU A 72 -26.67 0.82 -14.64
C LEU A 72 -26.07 1.95 -13.78
N TRP A 73 -26.92 2.69 -13.05
CA TRP A 73 -26.47 3.78 -12.18
C TRP A 73 -25.68 3.31 -10.95
N ASN A 74 -26.09 2.22 -10.30
CA ASN A 74 -25.32 1.62 -9.20
C ASN A 74 -24.05 0.87 -9.67
N ARG A 75 -23.80 0.79 -10.99
CA ARG A 75 -22.55 0.30 -11.56
C ARG A 75 -21.44 1.37 -11.58
N PHE A 76 -21.81 2.65 -11.44
CA PHE A 76 -20.91 3.80 -11.64
C PHE A 76 -20.69 4.66 -10.40
N GLY A 77 -21.23 4.30 -9.22
CA GLY A 77 -21.11 5.13 -8.02
C GLY A 77 -20.97 4.33 -6.72
N PRO A 78 -20.06 4.72 -5.81
CA PRO A 78 -19.87 4.07 -4.51
C PRO A 78 -21.00 4.43 -3.53
N GLY A 79 -22.18 3.85 -3.72
CA GLY A 79 -23.35 4.08 -2.86
C GLY A 79 -23.41 3.17 -1.63
N GLY A 80 -22.82 3.60 -0.50
CA GLY A 80 -23.06 3.03 0.84
C GLY A 80 -22.15 1.86 1.23
N ASN A 81 -20.84 2.03 1.09
CA ASN A 81 -19.90 0.92 1.13
C ASN A 81 -19.16 0.85 2.46
N LYS A 82 -19.22 -0.32 3.09
CA LYS A 82 -18.40 -0.65 4.26
C LYS A 82 -16.97 -0.83 3.77
N GLU A 83 -16.05 -0.02 4.29
CA GLU A 83 -14.61 -0.20 4.14
C GLU A 83 -14.18 -1.52 4.79
N ILE A 84 -13.37 -2.29 4.08
CA ILE A 84 -12.83 -3.58 4.50
C ILE A 84 -11.32 -3.51 4.36
N LEU A 85 -10.66 -3.32 5.48
CA LEU A 85 -9.21 -3.43 5.57
C LEU A 85 -8.80 -4.91 5.65
N LYS A 86 -7.91 -5.33 4.77
CA LYS A 86 -7.29 -6.66 4.82
C LYS A 86 -5.78 -6.51 4.92
N THR A 87 -5.18 -7.35 5.75
CA THR A 87 -3.74 -7.31 6.01
C THR A 87 -3.16 -8.71 5.97
N LYS A 88 -1.96 -8.83 5.40
CA LYS A 88 -1.16 -10.05 5.37
C LYS A 88 0.23 -9.75 5.89
N ASN A 89 0.74 -10.61 6.76
CA ASN A 89 2.11 -10.52 7.23
C ASN A 89 3.08 -10.95 6.13
N ILE A 90 4.18 -10.22 6.00
CA ILE A 90 5.31 -10.53 5.14
C ILE A 90 6.32 -11.33 5.98
N PRO A 91 6.87 -12.46 5.48
CA PRO A 91 7.86 -13.23 6.22
C PRO A 91 9.07 -12.39 6.65
N SER A 92 9.55 -12.55 7.88
CA SER A 92 10.64 -11.72 8.44
C SER A 92 11.92 -11.76 7.60
N ASP A 93 12.25 -12.90 6.98
CA ASP A 93 13.40 -13.02 6.08
C ASP A 93 13.25 -12.15 4.82
N THR A 94 12.05 -12.14 4.24
CA THR A 94 11.71 -11.27 3.11
C THR A 94 11.78 -9.80 3.53
N VAL A 95 11.25 -9.45 4.70
CA VAL A 95 11.33 -8.07 5.23
C VAL A 95 12.78 -7.63 5.37
N ARG A 96 13.62 -8.43 6.03
CA ARG A 96 15.05 -8.16 6.18
C ARG A 96 15.74 -7.95 4.84
N GLN A 97 15.48 -8.85 3.88
CA GLN A 97 16.06 -8.77 2.54
C GLN A 97 15.64 -7.48 1.82
N VAL A 98 14.35 -7.16 1.82
CA VAL A 98 13.82 -5.95 1.18
C VAL A 98 14.38 -4.70 1.82
N MET A 99 14.37 -4.59 3.15
CA MET A 99 14.90 -3.43 3.85
C MET A 99 16.37 -3.17 3.54
N ASN A 100 17.20 -4.22 3.52
CA ASN A 100 18.61 -4.11 3.17
C ASN A 100 18.82 -3.69 1.71
N LEU A 101 17.98 -4.15 0.78
CA LEU A 101 18.05 -3.75 -0.62
C LEU A 101 17.60 -2.29 -0.82
N LEU A 102 16.53 -1.87 -0.15
CA LEU A 102 16.05 -0.49 -0.19
C LEU A 102 17.10 0.48 0.37
N GLU A 103 17.76 0.12 1.45
CA GLU A 103 18.87 0.89 2.00
C GLU A 103 20.02 1.02 1.01
N LYS A 104 20.47 -0.10 0.42
CA LYS A 104 21.53 -0.11 -0.60
C LYS A 104 21.16 0.71 -1.84
N ALA A 105 19.88 0.76 -2.20
CA ALA A 105 19.35 1.58 -3.29
C ALA A 105 19.12 3.06 -2.89
N GLY A 106 19.50 3.45 -1.67
CA GLY A 106 19.48 4.83 -1.23
C GLY A 106 18.09 5.34 -0.83
N ILE A 107 17.20 4.50 -0.29
CA ILE A 107 15.89 4.97 0.19
C ILE A 107 16.01 6.12 1.20
N ALA A 108 17.06 6.16 2.01
CA ALA A 108 17.29 7.23 2.98
C ALA A 108 17.64 8.60 2.34
N THR A 109 18.11 8.61 1.09
CA THR A 109 18.55 9.82 0.37
C THR A 109 17.62 10.23 -0.76
N ILE A 110 16.55 9.46 -1.02
CA ILE A 110 15.53 9.80 -2.02
C ILE A 110 15.00 11.22 -1.79
N LYS A 111 14.87 12.00 -2.86
CA LYS A 111 14.32 13.36 -2.80
C LYS A 111 12.83 13.34 -3.07
N ASP A 112 12.09 14.23 -2.42
CA ASP A 112 10.69 14.44 -2.76
C ASP A 112 10.58 15.14 -4.12
N CYS A 113 9.74 14.62 -5.02
CA CYS A 113 9.59 15.17 -6.36
C CYS A 113 9.09 16.62 -6.32
N GLN A 114 8.27 16.96 -5.32
CA GLN A 114 7.73 18.31 -5.15
C GLN A 114 8.80 19.36 -4.74
N SER A 115 9.95 18.89 -4.23
CA SER A 115 11.08 19.75 -3.84
C SER A 115 12.05 20.08 -4.97
N ASP A 116 11.92 19.41 -6.13
CA ASP A 116 12.79 19.59 -7.29
C ASP A 116 11.99 20.15 -8.48
N SER A 117 12.44 21.26 -9.06
CA SER A 117 11.69 21.94 -10.13
C SER A 117 11.53 21.10 -11.39
N ALA A 118 12.56 20.32 -11.76
CA ALA A 118 12.55 19.48 -12.94
C ALA A 118 11.69 18.23 -12.75
N CYS A 119 11.60 17.70 -11.53
CA CYS A 119 10.69 16.61 -11.20
C CYS A 119 9.23 17.11 -11.15
N ARG A 120 8.98 18.21 -10.43
CA ARG A 120 7.65 18.80 -10.23
C ARG A 120 7.00 19.27 -11.52
N SER A 121 7.77 19.68 -12.53
CA SER A 121 7.23 20.12 -13.82
C SER A 121 6.66 18.98 -14.68
N ILE A 122 6.86 17.72 -14.29
CA ILE A 122 6.33 16.56 -15.00
C ILE A 122 4.88 16.35 -14.53
N GLY A 123 3.92 16.52 -15.43
CA GLY A 123 2.51 16.31 -15.15
C GLY A 123 1.97 15.05 -15.80
N PHE A 124 0.98 14.42 -15.16
CA PHE A 124 0.28 13.29 -15.71
C PHE A 124 -1.23 13.42 -15.47
N LEU A 125 -2.01 12.61 -16.18
CA LEU A 125 -3.46 12.82 -16.34
C LEU A 125 -4.31 11.96 -15.41
N ASP A 126 -3.86 10.73 -15.12
CA ASP A 126 -4.65 9.70 -14.42
C ASP A 126 -3.84 8.99 -13.34
N GLU A 127 -3.39 9.74 -12.34
CA GLU A 127 -2.26 9.32 -11.55
C GLU A 127 -2.69 8.61 -10.27
N ASP A 128 -2.41 7.33 -10.15
CA ASP A 128 -2.13 6.76 -8.83
C ASP A 128 -0.76 7.24 -8.35
N GLY A 129 -0.64 7.57 -7.07
CA GLY A 129 0.62 8.01 -6.47
C GLY A 129 1.29 6.93 -5.63
N VAL A 130 2.61 7.02 -5.55
CA VAL A 130 3.44 6.28 -4.61
C VAL A 130 4.03 7.24 -3.58
N THR A 131 3.94 6.87 -2.32
CA THR A 131 4.50 7.65 -1.22
C THR A 131 5.41 6.79 -0.38
N PHE A 132 6.64 7.26 -0.15
CA PHE A 132 7.59 6.66 0.75
C PHE A 132 7.60 7.44 2.06
N HIS A 133 7.25 6.79 3.17
CA HIS A 133 7.51 7.30 4.51
C HIS A 133 8.70 6.57 5.11
N ILE A 134 9.69 7.34 5.56
CA ILE A 134 11.01 6.85 5.93
C ILE A 134 11.32 7.30 7.35
N LYS A 135 11.61 6.32 8.20
CA LYS A 135 12.06 6.52 9.58
C LYS A 135 13.36 5.76 9.78
N THR A 136 14.49 6.46 9.77
CA THR A 136 15.83 5.93 10.08
C THR A 136 16.51 6.76 11.18
N GLY A 137 15.72 7.55 11.91
CA GLY A 137 16.13 8.59 12.86
C GLY A 137 15.06 9.68 12.95
N THR A 138 15.41 10.84 13.51
CA THR A 138 14.59 12.06 13.51
C THR A 138 15.27 13.15 12.67
N PRO A 139 14.56 13.87 11.79
CA PRO A 139 13.12 13.80 11.53
C PRO A 139 12.71 12.66 10.59
N GLU A 140 11.45 12.23 10.71
CA GLU A 140 10.82 11.35 9.72
C GLU A 140 10.64 12.10 8.39
N ARG A 141 10.75 11.37 7.26
CA ARG A 141 10.68 11.96 5.92
C ARG A 141 9.57 11.31 5.12
N THR A 142 8.89 12.12 4.30
CA THR A 142 7.90 11.64 3.33
C THR A 142 8.30 12.16 1.95
N CYS A 143 8.22 11.30 0.93
CA CYS A 143 8.50 11.66 -0.46
C CYS A 143 7.41 11.07 -1.34
N SER A 144 6.81 11.89 -2.21
CA SER A 144 5.65 11.50 -3.01
C SER A 144 5.94 11.63 -4.50
N PHE A 145 5.39 10.70 -5.26
CA PHE A 145 5.57 10.60 -6.70
C PHE A 145 4.27 10.20 -7.36
N ASP A 146 3.85 10.99 -8.32
CA ASP A 146 2.66 10.69 -9.11
C ASP A 146 3.04 9.77 -10.28
N ALA A 147 2.17 8.81 -10.59
CA ALA A 147 2.26 7.86 -11.70
C ALA A 147 3.60 7.11 -11.82
N ILE A 148 4.15 6.60 -10.72
CA ILE A 148 5.32 5.70 -10.76
C ILE A 148 4.89 4.24 -10.67
N ALA A 149 5.38 3.42 -11.62
CA ALA A 149 5.19 1.98 -11.67
C ALA A 149 6.54 1.24 -11.63
N PRO A 150 6.61 0.00 -11.10
CA PRO A 150 7.84 -0.80 -11.12
C PRO A 150 8.46 -0.91 -12.52
N LEU A 151 9.78 -1.07 -12.60
CA LEU A 151 10.48 -1.38 -13.85
C LEU A 151 9.88 -2.64 -14.49
N GLY A 152 9.63 -2.60 -15.79
CA GLY A 152 9.00 -3.67 -16.55
C GLY A 152 7.46 -3.62 -16.56
N SER A 153 6.82 -2.82 -15.70
CA SER A 153 5.38 -2.55 -15.75
C SER A 153 5.03 -1.31 -16.56
N GLY A 154 6.03 -0.56 -17.02
CA GLY A 154 5.88 0.69 -17.77
C GLY A 154 7.23 1.20 -18.32
N PRO A 155 7.24 2.40 -18.93
CA PRO A 155 8.46 3.01 -19.41
C PRO A 155 9.44 3.30 -18.26
N ARG A 156 10.74 3.22 -18.57
CA ARG A 156 11.79 3.65 -17.63
C ARG A 156 11.72 5.17 -17.47
N GLU A 157 11.75 5.62 -16.22
CA GLU A 157 11.78 7.04 -15.88
C GLU A 157 13.08 7.69 -16.38
N LYS A 158 12.95 8.90 -16.94
CA LYS A 158 14.08 9.70 -17.44
C LYS A 158 14.63 10.67 -16.41
N ASN A 159 13.76 11.18 -15.53
CA ASN A 159 14.19 12.05 -14.44
C ASN A 159 14.91 11.20 -13.37
N PRO A 160 16.13 11.57 -12.93
CA PRO A 160 16.90 10.76 -11.98
C PRO A 160 16.21 10.51 -10.62
N ILE A 161 15.47 11.50 -10.11
CA ILE A 161 14.75 11.38 -8.84
C ILE A 161 13.59 10.39 -8.97
N ARG A 162 12.83 10.48 -10.07
CA ARG A 162 11.75 9.53 -10.39
C ARG A 162 12.29 8.13 -10.66
N LEU A 163 13.43 8.03 -11.35
CA LEU A 163 14.08 6.75 -11.62
C LEU A 163 14.50 6.04 -10.33
N GLN A 164 15.04 6.78 -9.36
CA GLN A 164 15.35 6.21 -8.05
C GLN A 164 14.08 5.67 -7.35
N ALA A 165 12.98 6.43 -7.37
CA ALA A 165 11.69 5.97 -6.84
C ALA A 165 11.19 4.71 -7.56
N GLN A 166 11.34 4.66 -8.89
CA GLN A 166 11.00 3.50 -9.71
C GLN A 166 11.81 2.25 -9.30
N GLU A 167 13.11 2.41 -9.10
CA GLU A 167 14.01 1.32 -8.68
C GLU A 167 13.67 0.82 -7.27
N LEU A 168 13.38 1.73 -6.33
CA LEU A 168 12.93 1.39 -4.97
C LEU A 168 11.60 0.63 -4.97
N LEU A 169 10.63 1.10 -5.76
CA LEU A 169 9.36 0.41 -5.91
C LEU A 169 9.54 -0.97 -6.57
N THR A 170 10.45 -1.10 -7.53
CA THR A 170 10.79 -2.38 -8.17
C THR A 170 11.33 -3.40 -7.17
N ILE A 171 12.17 -2.96 -6.22
CA ILE A 171 12.66 -3.83 -5.14
C ILE A 171 11.48 -4.33 -4.30
N ALA A 172 10.58 -3.45 -3.88
CA ALA A 172 9.42 -3.85 -3.10
C ALA A 172 8.53 -4.83 -3.87
N ASP A 173 8.21 -4.52 -5.13
CA ASP A 173 7.34 -5.34 -5.97
C ASP A 173 7.90 -6.73 -6.24
N LYS A 174 9.18 -6.82 -6.62
CA LYS A 174 9.82 -8.09 -6.97
C LYS A 174 9.90 -9.07 -5.80
N PHE A 175 10.23 -8.59 -4.61
CA PHE A 175 10.51 -9.46 -3.47
C PHE A 175 9.26 -9.74 -2.62
N ILE A 176 8.30 -8.82 -2.60
CA ILE A 176 7.03 -9.04 -1.90
C ILE A 176 6.02 -9.73 -2.82
N ASP A 177 6.12 -9.55 -4.14
CA ASP A 177 5.12 -10.00 -5.12
C ASP A 177 3.75 -9.40 -4.77
N LEU A 178 3.61 -8.10 -5.03
CA LEU A 178 2.44 -7.31 -4.61
C LEU A 178 1.17 -7.83 -5.26
N LYS A 179 1.26 -8.24 -6.53
CA LYS A 179 0.13 -8.85 -7.25
C LYS A 179 -0.36 -10.12 -6.55
N LYS A 180 0.55 -11.00 -6.12
CA LYS A 180 0.19 -12.22 -5.38
C LYS A 180 -0.41 -11.88 -4.01
N HIS A 181 0.21 -10.97 -3.26
CA HIS A 181 -0.34 -10.56 -1.96
C HIS A 181 -1.72 -9.92 -2.08
N HIS A 182 -1.92 -9.04 -3.06
CA HIS A 182 -3.21 -8.42 -3.35
C HIS A 182 -4.27 -9.48 -3.66
N LYS A 183 -3.95 -10.43 -4.55
CA LYS A 183 -4.84 -11.56 -4.87
C LYS A 183 -5.20 -12.37 -3.62
N MET A 184 -4.21 -12.70 -2.78
CA MET A 184 -4.45 -13.43 -1.53
C MET A 184 -5.39 -12.67 -0.59
N LEU A 185 -5.28 -11.33 -0.51
CA LEU A 185 -6.20 -10.52 0.30
C LEU A 185 -7.62 -10.50 -0.30
N MET A 186 -7.75 -10.44 -1.63
CA MET A 186 -9.05 -10.57 -2.31
C MET A 186 -9.72 -11.91 -2.01
N ASP A 187 -8.94 -13.00 -1.97
CA ASP A 187 -9.44 -14.35 -1.68
C ASP A 187 -9.89 -14.56 -0.21
N GLN A 188 -9.54 -13.64 0.69
CA GLN A 188 -10.00 -13.63 2.09
C GLN A 188 -11.33 -12.90 2.28
N LEU A 189 -11.91 -12.34 1.23
CA LEU A 189 -13.19 -11.64 1.32
C LEU A 189 -14.33 -12.65 1.43
N SER A 190 -15.39 -12.28 2.15
CA SER A 190 -16.63 -13.06 2.14
C SER A 190 -17.24 -13.07 0.74
N GLY A 191 -18.14 -14.01 0.44
CA GLY A 191 -18.90 -13.95 -0.82
C GLY A 191 -19.62 -12.61 -1.02
N GLY A 192 -19.54 -12.03 -2.21
CA GLY A 192 -20.14 -10.74 -2.51
C GLY A 192 -19.57 -10.03 -3.73
N ARG A 193 -19.99 -8.77 -3.91
CA ARG A 193 -19.42 -7.84 -4.89
C ARG A 193 -18.60 -6.80 -4.16
N PHE A 194 -17.42 -6.52 -4.69
CA PHE A 194 -16.45 -5.62 -4.09
C PHE A 194 -15.88 -4.70 -5.15
N TYR A 195 -15.24 -3.64 -4.69
CA TYR A 195 -14.39 -2.82 -5.53
C TYR A 195 -13.23 -2.27 -4.71
N TYR A 196 -12.20 -1.80 -5.42
CA TYR A 196 -11.08 -1.04 -4.88
C TYR A 196 -10.75 0.11 -5.84
N HIS A 197 -10.05 1.13 -5.34
CA HIS A 197 -9.58 2.24 -6.17
C HIS A 197 -8.45 1.77 -7.09
N ALA A 198 -8.52 2.17 -8.36
CA ALA A 198 -7.49 1.91 -9.36
C ALA A 198 -7.34 3.16 -10.23
N GLY A 199 -6.25 3.91 -10.03
CA GLY A 199 -6.09 5.25 -10.57
C GLY A 199 -7.23 6.18 -10.15
N ASN A 200 -7.70 6.98 -11.11
CA ASN A 200 -8.86 7.86 -10.94
C ASN A 200 -10.22 7.11 -10.92
N GLY A 201 -10.22 5.78 -10.96
CA GLY A 201 -11.41 4.96 -11.10
C GLY A 201 -11.59 3.89 -10.02
N TYR A 202 -12.50 2.95 -10.33
CA TYR A 202 -12.81 1.82 -9.47
C TYR A 202 -12.71 0.52 -10.27
N ALA A 203 -12.00 -0.46 -9.71
CA ALA A 203 -11.99 -1.82 -10.20
C ALA A 203 -13.04 -2.65 -9.45
N TYR A 204 -14.05 -3.14 -10.16
CA TYR A 204 -15.14 -3.95 -9.59
C TYR A 204 -14.88 -5.45 -9.80
N PHE A 205 -15.19 -6.26 -8.79
CA PHE A 205 -15.10 -7.71 -8.89
C PHE A 205 -16.16 -8.44 -8.07
N GLY A 206 -16.51 -9.64 -8.53
CA GLY A 206 -17.33 -10.58 -7.77
C GLY A 206 -16.46 -11.64 -7.13
N HIS A 207 -16.68 -11.94 -5.85
CA HIS A 207 -16.01 -13.02 -5.15
C HIS A 207 -17.05 -14.05 -4.73
N ARG A 208 -16.87 -15.29 -5.19
CA ARG A 208 -17.61 -16.45 -4.68
C ARG A 208 -16.81 -16.91 -3.47
N GLY A 209 -17.20 -16.45 -2.28
CA GLY A 209 -16.48 -16.75 -1.03
C GLY A 209 -16.11 -18.23 -0.95
N ASN A 210 -14.95 -18.53 -0.37
CA ASN A 210 -14.58 -19.92 -0.12
C ASN A 210 -15.65 -20.57 0.75
N LYS A 211 -16.30 -21.62 0.24
CA LYS A 211 -17.12 -22.51 1.07
C LYS A 211 -16.14 -23.17 2.03
N THR A 212 -16.15 -22.76 3.29
CA THR A 212 -15.63 -23.59 4.36
C THR A 212 -16.51 -24.84 4.38
N THR A 213 -16.03 -25.91 3.76
CA THR A 213 -16.49 -27.27 4.09
C THR A 213 -15.99 -27.55 5.49
N ASN A 214 -16.89 -27.42 6.46
CA ASN A 214 -16.68 -27.96 7.81
C ASN A 214 -16.68 -29.49 7.76
#